data_AF-A0A2M8Z720-F1
#
_entry.id   AF-A0A2M8Z720-F1
#
_cell.length_a   1.000
_cell.length_b   1.000
_cell.length_c   1.000
_cell.angle_alpha   90.00
_cell.angle_beta   90.00
_cell.angle_gamma   90.00
#
_symmetry.space_group_name_H-M   'P 1'
#
loop_
_entity.id
_entity.type
_entity.pdbx_description
1 polymer ?
#
loop_
_entity_poly.entity_id
_entity_poly.type
_entity_poly.pdbx_seq_one_letter_code
_entity_poly.pdbx_strand_id
1 'polypeptide(L)'
;MYEATGEEVYKDVVMTYLSGLEAPEGLADGLPIQDGLACFFALDHTGNEKYRQMIESIIGQNEWTLDFMPFVTAYETRYKRKEHYNEIAALFHREERLAGSDLVALIETIGQMSEEIYEFYRELRDLFKTAVRKKIKELPDSSEALEIGYSILRACNMGVLQREKYGDFGELIWKTIESNDKDTCAGLQEMLKAQHTILKKQEE
;
A
#
# COMPACT_ATOMS: atom_id res chain seq x y z
N MET A 1 -2.57 -9.66 5.02
CA MET A 1 -2.73 -10.85 5.89
C MET A 1 -1.99 -12.07 5.36
N TYR A 2 -2.20 -12.54 4.12
CA TYR A 2 -1.45 -13.69 3.56
C TYR A 2 0.08 -13.61 3.77
N GLU A 3 0.69 -12.48 3.40
CA GLU A 3 2.13 -12.23 3.62
C GLU A 3 2.54 -12.34 5.11
N ALA A 4 1.67 -11.91 6.02
CA ALA A 4 1.95 -11.90 7.45
C ALA A 4 1.80 -13.27 8.09
N THR A 5 0.83 -14.09 7.67
CA THR A 5 0.46 -15.35 8.33
C THR A 5 0.91 -16.58 7.57
N GLY A 6 1.01 -16.52 6.23
CA GLY A 6 1.20 -17.68 5.35
C GLY A 6 -0.06 -18.54 5.18
N GLU A 7 -1.21 -18.12 5.72
CA GLU A 7 -2.44 -18.91 5.68
C GLU A 7 -3.15 -18.77 4.33
N GLU A 8 -3.30 -19.88 3.61
CA GLU A 8 -3.89 -19.91 2.25
C GLU A 8 -5.32 -19.35 2.18
N VAL A 9 -6.08 -19.35 3.28
CA VAL A 9 -7.43 -18.77 3.31
C VAL A 9 -7.46 -17.31 2.84
N TYR A 10 -6.42 -16.52 3.16
CA TYR A 10 -6.34 -15.13 2.71
C TYR A 10 -6.07 -15.00 1.22
N LYS A 11 -5.28 -15.93 0.66
CA LYS A 11 -5.03 -15.99 -0.78
C LYS A 11 -6.29 -16.44 -1.52
N ASP A 12 -6.99 -17.44 -1.01
CA ASP A 12 -8.23 -17.95 -1.59
C ASP A 12 -9.33 -16.88 -1.65
N VAL A 13 -9.42 -16.02 -0.63
CA VAL A 13 -10.33 -14.86 -0.63
C VAL A 13 -10.02 -13.92 -1.79
N VAL A 14 -8.74 -13.56 -2.01
CA VAL A 14 -8.31 -12.70 -3.12
C VAL A 14 -8.62 -13.35 -4.48
N MET A 15 -8.32 -14.64 -4.64
CA MET A 15 -8.61 -15.36 -5.89
C MET A 15 -10.10 -15.42 -6.17
N THR A 16 -10.91 -15.72 -5.15
CA THR A 16 -12.37 -15.77 -5.28
C THR A 16 -12.93 -14.42 -5.69
N TYR A 17 -12.50 -13.34 -5.02
CA TYR A 17 -12.90 -11.98 -5.33
C TYR A 17 -12.59 -11.61 -6.79
N LEU A 18 -11.34 -11.84 -7.25
CA LEU A 18 -10.96 -11.49 -8.62
C LEU A 18 -11.55 -12.42 -9.69
N SER A 19 -11.86 -13.67 -9.35
CA SER A 19 -12.49 -14.62 -10.28
C SER A 19 -13.93 -14.24 -10.61
N GLY A 20 -14.64 -13.64 -9.64
CA GLY A 20 -16.01 -13.15 -9.80
C GLY A 20 -16.13 -11.89 -10.66
N LEU A 21 -15.01 -11.24 -11.00
CA LEU A 21 -14.98 -10.11 -11.92
C LEU A 21 -14.99 -10.64 -13.36
N GLU A 22 -16.07 -10.35 -14.09
CA GLU A 22 -16.20 -10.71 -15.51
C GLU A 22 -15.20 -9.93 -16.38
N ALA A 23 -14.71 -10.58 -17.45
CA ALA A 23 -13.87 -9.93 -18.44
C ALA A 23 -14.71 -8.97 -19.32
N PRO A 24 -14.16 -7.84 -19.77
CA PRO A 24 -14.95 -6.65 -20.10
C PRO A 24 -15.54 -6.69 -21.51
N GLU A 25 -16.84 -6.95 -21.62
CA GLU A 25 -17.68 -6.25 -22.60
C GLU A 25 -18.50 -5.21 -21.83
N GLY A 26 -17.98 -3.97 -21.77
CA GLY A 26 -18.68 -2.82 -21.16
C GLY A 26 -18.57 -2.75 -19.64
N LEU A 27 -17.38 -2.41 -19.13
CA LEU A 27 -17.12 -2.29 -17.69
C LEU A 27 -17.47 -0.87 -17.20
N ALA A 28 -18.66 -0.69 -16.63
CA ALA A 28 -19.00 0.48 -15.82
C ALA A 28 -18.98 0.19 -14.30
N ASP A 29 -18.90 -1.08 -13.89
CA ASP A 29 -18.70 -1.49 -12.49
C ASP A 29 -17.42 -2.33 -12.38
N GLY A 30 -16.27 -1.66 -12.51
CA GLY A 30 -14.94 -2.28 -12.49
C GLY A 30 -14.34 -2.44 -11.09
N LEU A 31 -13.31 -3.30 -11.00
CA LEU A 31 -12.43 -3.44 -9.82
C LEU A 31 -12.05 -2.04 -9.30
N PRO A 32 -12.30 -1.73 -8.01
CA PRO A 32 -11.82 -0.49 -7.41
C PRO A 32 -10.32 -0.34 -7.64
N ILE A 33 -9.87 0.86 -8.02
CA ILE A 33 -8.46 1.12 -8.35
C ILE A 33 -7.51 0.66 -7.24
N GLN A 34 -7.94 0.83 -5.98
CA GLN A 34 -7.20 0.43 -4.78
C GLN A 34 -6.93 -1.08 -4.70
N ASP A 35 -7.81 -1.90 -5.30
CA ASP A 35 -7.67 -3.34 -5.35
C ASP A 35 -6.86 -3.82 -6.57
N GLY A 36 -6.46 -2.90 -7.47
CA GLY A 36 -5.71 -3.23 -8.68
C GLY A 36 -4.40 -3.98 -8.41
N LEU A 37 -3.75 -3.74 -7.26
CA LEU A 37 -2.55 -4.47 -6.86
C LEU A 37 -2.79 -5.97 -6.66
N ALA A 38 -4.03 -6.38 -6.34
CA ALA A 38 -4.41 -7.77 -6.22
C ALA A 38 -4.29 -8.54 -7.56
N CYS A 39 -4.41 -7.85 -8.70
CA CYS A 39 -4.19 -8.48 -10.01
C CYS A 39 -2.73 -8.92 -10.20
N PHE A 40 -1.75 -8.14 -9.70
CA PHE A 40 -0.35 -8.56 -9.73
C PHE A 40 -0.12 -9.78 -8.84
N PHE A 41 -0.67 -9.75 -7.63
CA PHE A 41 -0.63 -10.90 -6.72
C PHE A 41 -1.20 -12.16 -7.37
N ALA A 42 -2.37 -12.06 -8.02
CA ALA A 42 -3.01 -13.18 -8.69
C ALA A 42 -2.20 -13.68 -9.89
N LEU A 43 -1.61 -12.78 -10.68
CA LEU A 43 -0.71 -13.14 -11.78
C LEU A 43 0.52 -13.89 -11.27
N ASP A 44 1.16 -13.40 -10.21
CA ASP A 44 2.38 -14.01 -9.64
C ASP A 44 2.13 -15.44 -9.14
N HIS A 45 0.93 -15.72 -8.61
CA HIS A 45 0.59 -17.04 -8.06
C HIS A 45 0.00 -18.02 -9.08
N THR A 46 -0.62 -17.53 -10.16
CA THR A 46 -1.37 -18.38 -11.12
C THR A 46 -0.73 -18.44 -12.50
N GLY A 47 0.05 -17.43 -12.88
CA GLY A 47 0.53 -17.24 -14.25
C GLY A 47 -0.59 -17.01 -15.27
N ASN A 48 -1.83 -16.77 -14.83
CA ASN A 48 -2.97 -16.67 -15.73
C ASN A 48 -3.00 -15.31 -16.43
N GLU A 49 -2.95 -15.34 -17.76
CA GLU A 49 -2.91 -14.17 -18.64
C GLU A 49 -4.13 -13.24 -18.49
N LYS A 50 -5.28 -13.73 -17.99
CA LYS A 50 -6.44 -12.89 -17.65
C LYS A 50 -6.04 -11.74 -16.72
N TYR A 51 -5.17 -12.00 -15.73
CA TYR A 51 -4.71 -10.97 -14.80
C TYR A 51 -3.77 -9.96 -15.45
N ARG A 52 -2.96 -10.38 -16.42
CA ARG A 52 -2.16 -9.45 -17.23
C ARG A 52 -3.06 -8.52 -18.04
N GLN A 53 -4.09 -9.06 -18.69
CA GLN A 53 -5.06 -8.26 -19.44
C GLN A 53 -5.80 -7.26 -18.55
N MET A 54 -6.18 -7.65 -17.34
CA MET A 54 -6.78 -6.74 -16.36
C MET A 54 -5.81 -5.62 -15.96
N ILE A 55 -4.53 -5.93 -15.71
CA ILE A 55 -3.52 -4.91 -15.40
C ILE A 55 -3.38 -3.89 -16.54
N GLU A 56 -3.30 -4.35 -17.79
CA GLU A 56 -3.21 -3.47 -18.97
C GLU A 56 -4.47 -2.62 -19.15
N SER A 57 -5.65 -3.16 -18.85
CA SER A 57 -6.91 -2.40 -18.88
C SER A 57 -6.93 -1.30 -17.82
N ILE A 58 -6.52 -1.62 -16.58
CA ILE A 58 -6.52 -0.68 -15.47
C ILE A 58 -5.56 0.49 -15.75
N ILE A 59 -4.33 0.23 -16.20
CA ILE A 59 -3.37 1.32 -16.49
C ILE A 59 -3.82 2.19 -17.66
N GLY A 60 -4.51 1.61 -18.66
CA GLY A 60 -4.95 2.33 -19.85
C GLY A 60 -6.22 3.17 -19.68
N GLN A 61 -7.01 2.93 -18.64
CA GLN A 61 -8.33 3.55 -18.44
C GLN A 61 -8.40 4.55 -17.28
N ASN A 62 -7.39 4.61 -16.41
CA ASN A 62 -7.41 5.42 -15.20
C ASN A 62 -6.43 6.61 -15.29
N GLU A 63 -6.88 7.76 -14.79
CA GLU A 63 -6.02 8.92 -14.60
C GLU A 63 -5.01 8.68 -13.47
N TRP A 64 -3.85 9.33 -13.55
CA TRP A 64 -2.79 9.19 -12.57
C TRP A 64 -3.05 10.09 -11.36
N THR A 65 -3.68 9.51 -10.34
CA THR A 65 -3.94 10.10 -9.02
C THR A 65 -3.02 9.52 -7.95
N LEU A 66 -2.91 10.18 -6.79
CA LEU A 66 -2.02 9.73 -5.71
C LEU A 66 -2.37 8.32 -5.22
N ASP A 67 -3.67 8.03 -5.03
CA ASP A 67 -4.15 6.71 -4.61
C ASP A 67 -3.93 5.61 -5.65
N PHE A 68 -3.70 5.98 -6.92
CA PHE A 68 -3.34 5.05 -7.99
C PHE A 68 -1.83 4.81 -8.11
N MET A 69 -0.98 5.67 -7.53
CA MET A 69 0.47 5.58 -7.67
C MET A 69 1.09 4.25 -7.25
N PRO A 70 0.62 3.53 -6.22
CA PRO A 70 1.14 2.20 -5.91
C PRO A 70 1.03 1.24 -7.10
N PHE A 71 -0.12 1.25 -7.78
CA PHE A 71 -0.37 0.43 -8.96
C PHE A 71 0.49 0.86 -10.14
N VAL A 72 0.54 2.16 -10.45
CA VAL A 72 1.36 2.70 -11.55
C VAL A 72 2.83 2.34 -11.34
N THR A 73 3.33 2.47 -10.10
CA THR A 73 4.71 2.10 -9.75
C THR A 73 4.95 0.61 -9.91
N ALA A 74 4.02 -0.24 -9.48
CA ALA A 74 4.11 -1.69 -9.67
C ALA A 74 4.19 -2.07 -11.16
N TYR A 75 3.41 -1.41 -12.01
CA TYR A 75 3.40 -1.59 -13.46
C TYR A 75 4.71 -1.13 -14.10
N GLU A 76 5.13 0.10 -13.82
CA GLU A 76 6.36 0.69 -14.36
C GLU A 76 7.60 -0.14 -14.03
N THR A 77 7.65 -0.64 -12.80
CA THR A 77 8.75 -1.47 -12.28
C THR A 77 8.85 -2.81 -13.00
N ARG A 78 7.71 -3.44 -13.30
CA ARG A 78 7.64 -4.77 -13.90
C ARG A 78 7.74 -4.77 -15.42
N TYR A 79 7.17 -3.75 -16.08
CA TYR A 79 6.90 -3.83 -17.53
C TYR A 79 7.44 -2.67 -18.37
N LYS A 80 7.66 -1.48 -17.80
CA LYS A 80 8.04 -0.28 -18.58
C LYS A 80 9.44 0.26 -18.28
N ARG A 81 10.30 -0.57 -17.67
CA ARG A 81 11.69 -0.20 -17.37
C ARG A 81 11.81 1.09 -16.55
N LYS A 82 10.77 1.44 -15.79
CA LYS A 82 10.77 2.55 -14.83
C LYS A 82 10.95 3.92 -15.50
N GLU A 83 10.49 4.06 -16.74
CA GLU A 83 10.64 5.29 -17.55
C GLU A 83 9.93 6.49 -16.93
N HIS A 84 8.88 6.28 -16.13
CA HIS A 84 8.05 7.35 -15.56
C HIS A 84 8.20 7.55 -14.04
N TYR A 85 9.28 7.05 -13.43
CA TYR A 85 9.51 7.25 -11.98
C TYR A 85 9.61 8.73 -11.58
N ASN A 86 10.10 9.60 -12.45
CA ASN A 86 10.13 11.04 -12.24
C ASN A 86 8.72 11.64 -12.13
N GLU A 87 7.76 11.15 -12.90
CA GLU A 87 6.37 11.62 -12.88
C GLU A 87 5.65 11.16 -11.61
N ILE A 88 5.90 9.92 -11.20
CA ILE A 88 5.43 9.37 -9.92
C ILE A 88 5.95 10.23 -8.76
N ALA A 89 7.26 10.54 -8.74
CA ALA A 89 7.84 11.38 -7.69
C ALA A 89 7.27 12.81 -7.70
N ALA A 90 7.14 13.41 -8.89
CA ALA A 90 6.59 14.74 -9.05
C ALA A 90 5.15 14.86 -8.54
N LEU A 91 4.32 13.81 -8.65
CA LEU A 91 2.94 13.84 -8.19
C LEU A 91 2.86 14.04 -6.66
N PHE A 92 3.65 13.29 -5.88
CA PHE A 92 3.70 13.44 -4.43
C PHE A 92 4.27 14.80 -3.98
N HIS A 93 5.15 15.40 -4.77
CA HIS A 93 5.74 16.71 -4.48
C HIS A 93 4.82 17.90 -4.77
N ARG A 94 3.72 17.71 -5.52
CA ARG A 94 2.73 18.77 -5.77
C ARG A 94 1.92 19.11 -4.52
N GLU A 95 1.78 18.18 -3.59
CA GLU A 95 1.00 18.37 -2.37
C GLU A 95 1.81 19.10 -1.30
N GLU A 96 1.32 20.27 -0.87
CA GLU A 96 1.93 21.03 0.23
C GLU A 96 1.85 20.29 1.56
N ARG A 97 0.76 19.54 1.77
CA ARG A 97 0.49 18.74 2.96
C ARG A 97 -0.20 17.44 2.56
N LEU A 98 0.51 16.33 2.73
CA LEU A 98 -0.05 14.98 2.60
C LEU A 98 -1.10 14.72 3.69
N ALA A 99 -2.27 14.24 3.30
CA ALA A 99 -3.28 13.65 4.18
C ALA A 99 -2.85 12.26 4.68
N GLY A 100 -3.63 11.66 5.57
CA GLY A 100 -3.43 10.29 6.02
C GLY A 100 -3.43 9.29 4.85
N SER A 101 -4.42 9.38 3.97
CA SER A 101 -4.53 8.54 2.77
C SER A 101 -3.32 8.66 1.85
N ASP A 102 -2.76 9.87 1.72
CA ASP A 102 -1.61 10.11 0.86
C ASP A 102 -0.33 9.51 1.46
N LEU A 103 -0.23 9.38 2.80
CA LEU A 103 0.85 8.62 3.42
C LEU A 103 0.75 7.13 3.10
N VAL A 104 -0.46 6.57 3.11
CA VAL A 104 -0.70 5.17 2.73
C VAL A 104 -0.27 4.95 1.28
N ALA A 105 -0.74 5.81 0.38
CA ALA A 105 -0.35 5.77 -1.03
C ALA A 105 1.18 5.91 -1.20
N LEU A 106 1.80 6.87 -0.51
CA LEU A 106 3.25 7.10 -0.60
C LEU A 106 4.07 5.90 -0.14
N ILE A 107 3.72 5.28 1.00
CA ILE A 107 4.49 4.11 1.47
C ILE A 107 4.28 2.89 0.60
N GLU A 108 3.08 2.66 0.07
CA GLU A 108 2.83 1.57 -0.87
C GLU A 108 3.53 1.81 -2.20
N THR A 109 3.57 3.05 -2.71
CA THR A 109 4.40 3.43 -3.85
C THR A 109 5.86 3.08 -3.60
N ILE A 110 6.44 3.53 -2.48
CA ILE A 110 7.83 3.22 -2.12
C ILE A 110 8.06 1.70 -2.08
N GLY A 111 7.07 0.92 -1.63
CA GLY A 111 7.14 -0.55 -1.56
C GLY A 111 7.10 -1.26 -2.91
N GLN A 112 6.59 -0.60 -3.96
CA GLN A 112 6.61 -1.12 -5.33
C GLN A 112 7.82 -0.67 -6.13
N MET A 113 8.63 0.27 -5.61
CA MET A 113 9.81 0.77 -6.30
C MET A 113 10.94 -0.25 -6.31
N SER A 114 11.71 -0.26 -7.40
CA SER A 114 12.98 -0.98 -7.49
C SER A 114 14.13 -0.11 -6.97
N GLU A 115 15.05 -0.72 -6.23
CA GLU A 115 16.27 -0.06 -5.74
C GLU A 115 17.23 0.36 -6.87
N GLU A 116 17.07 -0.15 -8.09
CA GLU A 116 17.92 0.19 -9.24
C GLU A 116 17.85 1.68 -9.62
N ILE A 117 16.71 2.33 -9.36
CA ILE A 117 16.56 3.78 -9.54
C ILE A 117 16.47 4.45 -8.18
N TYR A 118 17.60 4.37 -7.48
CA TYR A 118 17.70 4.77 -6.09
C TYR A 118 17.44 6.28 -5.84
N GLU A 119 17.62 7.14 -6.83
CA GLU A 119 17.40 8.59 -6.69
C GLU A 119 15.95 8.91 -6.31
N PHE A 120 14.97 8.46 -7.11
CA PHE A 120 13.55 8.69 -6.83
C PHE A 120 13.08 7.94 -5.58
N TYR A 121 13.62 6.74 -5.34
CA TYR A 121 13.35 6.00 -4.10
C TYR A 121 13.80 6.81 -2.87
N ARG A 122 15.03 7.35 -2.89
CA ARG A 122 15.57 8.17 -1.80
C ARG A 122 14.73 9.44 -1.60
N GLU A 123 14.37 10.12 -2.68
CA GLU A 123 13.56 11.33 -2.67
C GLU A 123 12.20 11.09 -1.98
N LEU A 124 11.43 10.11 -2.44
CA LEU A 124 10.13 9.77 -1.85
C LEU A 124 10.25 9.28 -0.40
N ARG A 125 11.31 8.54 -0.09
CA ARG A 125 11.61 8.13 1.29
C ARG A 125 11.85 9.32 2.22
N ASP A 126 12.57 10.34 1.75
CA ASP A 126 12.87 11.54 2.54
C ASP A 126 11.63 12.44 2.69
N LEU A 127 10.79 12.53 1.65
CA LEU A 127 9.46 13.14 1.71
C LEU A 127 8.58 12.44 2.76
N PHE A 128 8.47 11.12 2.70
CA PHE A 128 7.68 10.31 3.64
C PHE A 128 8.15 10.53 5.09
N LYS A 129 9.46 10.44 5.34
CA LYS A 129 10.06 10.70 6.67
C LYS A 129 9.69 12.07 7.21
N THR A 130 9.70 13.08 6.36
CA THR A 130 9.38 14.46 6.75
C THR A 130 7.90 14.60 7.10
N ALA A 131 7.01 14.00 6.30
CA ALA A 131 5.58 14.02 6.56
C ALA A 131 5.20 13.26 7.85
N VAL A 132 5.75 12.07 8.07
CA VAL A 132 5.54 11.28 9.30
C VAL A 132 5.97 12.06 10.54
N ARG A 133 7.15 12.69 10.54
CA ARG A 133 7.64 13.49 11.69
C ARG A 133 6.70 14.63 12.11
N LYS A 134 5.94 15.18 11.16
CA LYS A 134 4.93 16.20 11.46
C LYS A 134 3.69 15.57 12.08
N LYS A 135 3.16 14.51 11.46
CA LYS A 135 1.90 13.86 11.87
C LYS A 135 1.97 13.05 13.16
N ILE A 136 3.11 12.46 13.52
CA ILE A 136 3.24 11.70 14.78
C ILE A 136 2.93 12.54 16.03
N LYS A 137 3.06 13.86 15.94
CA LYS A 137 2.75 14.80 17.04
C LYS A 137 1.25 14.91 17.33
N GLU A 138 0.42 14.49 16.38
CA GLU A 138 -1.04 14.52 16.47
C GLU A 138 -1.61 13.18 16.96
N LEU A 139 -0.78 12.14 17.16
CA LEU A 139 -1.21 10.84 17.66
C LEU A 139 -1.32 10.82 19.20
N PRO A 140 -2.25 10.02 19.77
CA PRO A 140 -3.21 9.14 19.07
C PRO A 140 -4.51 9.84 18.64
N ASP A 141 -4.70 11.12 18.97
CA ASP A 141 -5.98 11.82 18.86
C ASP A 141 -6.35 12.28 17.44
N SER A 142 -5.47 12.08 16.46
CA SER A 142 -5.71 12.43 15.06
C SER A 142 -6.88 11.64 14.46
N SER A 143 -7.71 12.31 13.65
CA SER A 143 -8.72 11.63 12.84
C SER A 143 -8.12 10.71 11.76
N GLU A 144 -6.83 10.88 11.45
CA GLU A 144 -6.06 10.08 10.49
C GLU A 144 -5.17 9.04 11.19
N ALA A 145 -5.43 8.74 12.48
CA ALA A 145 -4.57 7.88 13.29
C ALA A 145 -4.35 6.51 12.67
N LEU A 146 -5.38 5.93 12.03
CA LEU A 146 -5.31 4.61 11.39
C LEU A 146 -4.33 4.60 10.21
N GLU A 147 -4.45 5.58 9.31
CA GLU A 147 -3.58 5.75 8.14
C GLU A 147 -2.13 6.02 8.57
N ILE A 148 -1.93 6.88 9.56
CA ILE A 148 -0.61 7.20 10.10
C ILE A 148 0.01 5.95 10.74
N GLY A 149 -0.76 5.24 11.58
CA GLY A 149 -0.31 4.02 12.26
C GLY A 149 0.08 2.92 11.27
N TYR A 150 -0.76 2.68 10.25
CA TYR A 150 -0.46 1.73 9.17
C TYR A 150 0.84 2.10 8.46
N SER A 151 0.94 3.35 8.03
CA SER A 151 2.07 3.83 7.24
C SER A 151 3.38 3.72 8.02
N ILE A 152 3.36 3.98 9.33
CA ILE A 152 4.52 3.83 10.22
C ILE A 152 4.95 2.35 10.31
N LEU A 153 4.02 1.43 10.59
CA LEU A 153 4.37 0.01 10.72
C LEU A 153 4.88 -0.58 9.41
N ARG A 154 4.19 -0.28 8.30
CA ARG A 154 4.62 -0.67 6.95
C ARG A 154 6.03 -0.18 6.66
N ALA A 155 6.30 1.10 6.94
CA ALA A 155 7.62 1.68 6.72
C ALA A 155 8.72 1.10 7.63
N CYS A 156 8.39 0.69 8.86
CA CYS A 156 9.34 0.00 9.74
C CYS A 156 9.68 -1.39 9.19
N ASN A 157 8.66 -2.17 8.80
CA ASN A 157 8.83 -3.53 8.26
C ASN A 157 9.66 -3.55 6.96
N MET A 158 9.57 -2.48 6.16
CA MET A 158 10.34 -2.30 4.93
C MET A 158 11.72 -1.66 5.13
N GLY A 159 12.09 -1.27 6.36
CA GLY A 159 13.36 -0.57 6.63
C GLY A 159 13.42 0.89 6.13
N VAL A 160 12.28 1.47 5.71
CA VAL A 160 12.16 2.89 5.34
C VAL A 160 12.31 3.77 6.59
N LEU A 161 11.69 3.36 7.70
CA LEU A 161 11.82 3.98 9.01
C LEU A 161 12.60 3.09 9.98
N GLN A 162 13.29 3.72 10.93
CA GLN A 162 13.95 3.02 12.04
C GLN A 162 12.89 2.54 13.03
N ARG A 163 12.79 1.23 13.19
CA ARG A 163 11.81 0.59 14.06
C ARG A 163 11.89 1.07 15.50
N GLU A 164 13.09 1.18 16.07
CA GLU A 164 13.32 1.56 17.47
C GLU A 164 12.83 2.98 17.77
N LYS A 165 12.74 3.81 16.73
CA LYS A 165 12.33 5.22 16.85
C LYS A 165 10.84 5.42 16.55
N TYR A 166 10.27 4.61 15.67
CA TYR A 166 8.94 4.85 15.11
C TYR A 166 7.92 3.75 15.40
N GLY A 167 8.35 2.50 15.65
CA GLY A 167 7.48 1.34 15.79
C GLY A 167 6.41 1.49 16.87
N ASP A 168 6.79 2.00 18.04
CA ASP A 168 5.88 2.21 19.18
C ASP A 168 4.67 3.08 18.84
N PHE A 169 4.81 4.04 17.93
CA PHE A 169 3.69 4.88 17.49
C PHE A 169 2.66 4.07 16.69
N GLY A 170 3.12 3.18 15.82
CA GLY A 170 2.23 2.30 15.06
C GLY A 170 1.58 1.24 15.95
N GLU A 171 2.33 0.67 16.90
CA GLU A 171 1.78 -0.27 17.89
C GLU A 171 0.74 0.38 18.80
N LEU A 172 0.95 1.64 19.20
CA LEU A 172 0.00 2.40 20.00
C LEU A 172 -1.37 2.49 19.29
N ILE A 173 -1.37 2.77 17.99
CA ILE A 173 -2.60 2.84 17.20
C ILE A 173 -3.25 1.45 17.09
N TRP A 174 -2.45 0.41 16.82
CA TRP A 174 -2.97 -0.97 16.79
C TRP A 174 -3.67 -1.34 18.11
N LYS A 175 -3.01 -1.13 19.26
CA LYS A 175 -3.58 -1.43 20.59
C LYS A 175 -4.86 -0.63 20.87
N THR A 176 -4.90 0.62 20.42
CA THR A 176 -6.09 1.48 20.56
C THR A 176 -7.27 0.93 19.78
N ILE A 177 -7.05 0.41 18.56
CA ILE A 177 -8.12 -0.16 17.73
C ILE A 177 -8.52 -1.55 18.22
N GLU A 178 -7.55 -2.42 18.54
CA GLU A 178 -7.80 -3.78 19.03
C GLU A 178 -8.64 -3.80 20.31
N SER A 179 -8.46 -2.81 21.19
CA SER A 179 -9.27 -2.66 22.40
C SER A 179 -10.68 -2.13 22.16
N ASN A 180 -10.93 -1.52 21.01
CA ASN A 180 -12.24 -0.99 20.61
C ASN A 180 -12.90 -2.01 19.68
N ASP A 181 -13.49 -3.04 20.28
CA ASP A 181 -14.21 -4.19 19.68
C ASP A 181 -15.47 -3.76 18.89
N LYS A 182 -15.29 -2.88 17.91
CA LYS A 182 -16.29 -2.56 16.90
C LYS A 182 -15.96 -3.43 15.70
N ASP A 183 -16.81 -4.43 15.51
CA ASP A 183 -17.00 -5.32 14.37
C ASP A 183 -17.09 -4.57 13.02
N THR A 184 -16.01 -3.88 12.68
CA THR A 184 -15.88 -3.02 11.51
C THR A 184 -14.68 -3.54 10.75
N CYS A 185 -14.93 -4.47 9.84
CA CYS A 185 -13.95 -4.93 8.86
C CYS A 185 -13.66 -3.78 7.87
N ALA A 186 -12.92 -2.75 8.30
CA ALA A 186 -12.36 -1.75 7.43
C ALA A 186 -11.02 -2.30 6.93
N GLY A 187 -10.84 -2.47 5.61
CA GLY A 187 -9.66 -3.13 5.02
C GLY A 187 -8.31 -2.61 5.55
N LEU A 188 -8.21 -1.31 5.85
CA LEU A 188 -7.01 -0.71 6.41
C LEU A 188 -6.67 -1.17 7.85
N GLN A 189 -7.67 -1.52 8.67
CA GLN A 189 -7.44 -2.10 10.00
C GLN A 189 -6.81 -3.49 9.90
N GLU A 190 -7.29 -4.33 8.98
CA GLU A 190 -6.69 -5.65 8.71
C GLU A 190 -5.29 -5.51 8.10
N MET A 191 -5.06 -4.48 7.28
CA MET A 191 -3.72 -4.16 6.80
C MET A 191 -2.79 -3.73 7.95
N LEU A 192 -3.25 -2.89 8.88
CA LEU A 192 -2.48 -2.52 10.07
C LEU A 192 -2.17 -3.74 10.96
N LYS A 193 -3.15 -4.60 11.20
CA LYS A 193 -2.99 -5.88 11.91
C LYS A 193 -1.92 -6.76 11.26
N ALA A 194 -1.95 -6.85 9.93
CA ALA A 194 -0.95 -7.60 9.17
C ALA A 194 0.46 -7.03 9.41
N GLN A 195 0.62 -5.71 9.34
CA GLN A 195 1.91 -5.07 9.58
C GLN A 195 2.39 -5.24 11.02
N HIS A 196 1.49 -5.15 12.01
CA HIS A 196 1.82 -5.46 13.40
C HIS A 196 2.28 -6.92 13.57
N THR A 197 1.60 -7.87 12.92
CA THR A 197 1.97 -9.30 12.96
C THR A 197 3.36 -9.54 12.37
N ILE A 198 3.68 -8.92 11.23
CA ILE A 198 5.02 -8.98 10.62
C ILE A 198 6.06 -8.38 11.57
N LEU A 199 5.75 -7.21 12.14
CA LEU A 199 6.64 -6.52 13.05
C LEU A 199 7.00 -7.42 14.25
N LYS A 200 6.02 -8.11 14.85
CA LYS A 200 6.25 -9.03 15.97
C LYS A 200 7.07 -10.27 15.61
N LYS A 201 6.84 -10.86 14.43
CA LYS A 201 7.64 -12.00 13.95
C LYS A 201 9.12 -11.69 13.75
N GLN A 202 9.47 -10.42 13.52
CA GLN A 202 10.87 -9.99 13.42
C GLN A 202 11.55 -9.80 14.80
N GLU A 203 10.82 -9.90 15.93
CA GLU A 203 11.39 -9.86 17.29
C GLU A 203 11.83 -11.24 17.81
N GLU A 204 11.33 -12.31 17.19
CA GLU A 204 11.56 -13.72 17.55
C GLU A 204 12.83 -14.29 16.89
#